data_AF-A0A7K5HL33-F1
#
_entry.id   AF-A0A7K5HL33-F1
#
_cell.length_a   1.000
_cell.length_b   1.000
_cell.length_c   1.000
_cell.angle_alpha   90.00
_cell.angle_beta   90.00
_cell.angle_gamma   90.00
#
_symmetry.space_group_name_H-M   'P 1'
#
loop_
_entity.id
_entity.type
_entity.pdbx_description
1 polymer ?
#
loop_
_entity_poly.entity_id
_entity_poly.type
_entity_poly.pdbx_seq_one_letter_code
_entity_poly.pdbx_strand_id
1 'polypeptide(L)'
;LLVSSEVTKDVTWEDSLLVGLEGALLGCAYYALTCQSCGLAVGFILYSAPSDLAYLRGLFCFFKDRILCYVLKNQMIIEASEMKFPAVTLKK
;
A
#
# COMPACT_ATOMS: atom_id res chain seq x y z
N LEU A 1 2.85 5.84 3.32
CA LEU A 1 2.50 4.47 2.90
C LEU A 1 3.34 3.46 3.67
N LEU A 2 2.83 2.25 3.84
CA LEU A 2 3.60 1.05 4.17
C LEU A 2 3.70 0.21 2.90
N VAL A 3 4.87 -0.33 2.58
CA VAL A 3 5.09 -1.08 1.33
C VAL A 3 5.45 -2.52 1.65
N SER A 4 4.83 -3.47 0.94
CA SER A 4 5.15 -4.90 1.03
C SER A 4 5.31 -5.50 -0.37
N SER A 5 6.17 -6.52 -0.48
CA SER A 5 6.29 -7.36 -1.69
C SER A 5 5.23 -8.45 -1.74
N GLU A 6 4.69 -8.86 -0.59
CA GLU A 6 3.75 -9.96 -0.46
C GLU A 6 2.65 -9.61 0.54
N VAL A 7 1.48 -10.24 0.36
CA VAL A 7 0.31 -10.07 1.23
C VAL A 7 -0.36 -11.42 1.44
N THR A 8 -1.20 -11.53 2.46
CA THR A 8 -2.04 -12.72 2.64
C THR A 8 -3.25 -12.67 1.69
N LYS A 9 -3.98 -13.78 1.60
CA LYS A 9 -5.24 -13.88 0.85
C LYS A 9 -6.34 -12.93 1.33
N ASP A 10 -6.18 -12.34 2.52
CA ASP A 10 -7.16 -11.43 3.12
C ASP A 10 -7.09 -10.02 2.52
N VAL A 11 -6.08 -9.76 1.68
CA VAL A 11 -5.96 -8.57 0.85
C VAL A 11 -6.21 -8.96 -0.60
N THR A 12 -7.21 -8.36 -1.22
CA THR A 12 -7.56 -8.55 -2.64
C THR A 12 -7.33 -7.25 -3.40
N TRP A 13 -7.19 -7.32 -4.72
CA TRP A 13 -7.28 -6.13 -5.57
C TRP A 13 -8.56 -6.14 -6.40
N GLU A 14 -9.08 -4.97 -6.72
CA GLU A 14 -10.19 -4.82 -7.66
C GLU A 14 -9.71 -5.04 -9.11
N ASP A 15 -10.51 -5.69 -9.94
CA ASP A 15 -10.16 -5.94 -11.35
C ASP A 15 -10.16 -4.66 -12.21
N SER A 16 -10.85 -3.62 -11.74
CA SER A 16 -10.94 -2.34 -12.44
C SER A 16 -9.67 -1.54 -12.28
N LEU A 17 -9.02 -1.19 -13.40
CA LEU A 17 -7.89 -0.30 -13.41
C LEU A 17 -8.36 1.16 -13.21
N LEU A 18 -7.88 1.79 -12.14
CA LEU A 18 -8.20 3.18 -11.79
C LEU A 18 -7.09 4.12 -12.28
N VAL A 19 -7.45 5.39 -12.52
CA VAL A 19 -6.51 6.45 -12.91
C VAL A 19 -6.54 7.55 -11.85
N GLY A 20 -5.37 7.89 -11.33
CA GLY A 20 -5.21 9.00 -10.39
C GLY A 20 -5.28 10.32 -11.13
N LEU A 21 -6.39 11.04 -10.94
CA LEU A 21 -6.64 12.33 -11.58
C LEU A 21 -6.13 13.51 -10.74
N GLU A 22 -5.82 13.29 -9.46
CA GLU A 22 -5.44 14.32 -8.49
C GLU A 22 -4.54 13.77 -7.38
N GLY A 23 -3.90 14.67 -6.63
CA GLY A 23 -3.15 14.35 -5.41
C GLY A 23 -1.91 13.48 -5.65
N ALA A 24 -1.55 12.66 -4.67
CA ALA A 24 -0.31 11.88 -4.66
C ALA A 24 -0.26 10.77 -5.74
N LEU A 25 -1.38 10.46 -6.38
CA LEU A 25 -1.48 9.46 -7.46
C LEU A 25 -1.70 10.10 -8.83
N LEU A 26 -1.58 11.42 -8.95
CA LEU A 26 -1.76 12.12 -10.22
C LEU A 26 -0.88 11.51 -11.32
N GLY A 27 -1.53 11.07 -12.41
CA GLY A 27 -0.84 10.46 -13.56
C GLY A 27 -0.45 8.99 -13.39
N CYS A 28 -0.87 8.35 -12.29
CA CYS A 28 -0.70 6.90 -12.09
C CYS A 28 -1.94 6.13 -12.55
N ALA A 29 -1.74 4.92 -13.09
CA ALA A 29 -2.79 3.92 -13.17
C ALA A 29 -2.54 2.84 -12.11
N TYR A 30 -3.57 2.39 -11.41
CA TYR A 30 -3.43 1.52 -10.25
C TYR A 30 -4.66 0.64 -10.02
N TYR A 31 -4.46 -0.45 -9.29
CA TYR A 31 -5.53 -1.28 -8.75
C TYR A 31 -5.74 -0.94 -7.28
N ALA A 32 -7.00 -0.78 -6.84
CA ALA A 32 -7.31 -0.59 -5.42
C ALA A 32 -7.14 -1.91 -4.66
N LEU A 33 -6.54 -1.86 -3.47
CA LEU A 33 -6.47 -2.98 -2.54
C LEU A 33 -7.58 -2.88 -1.51
N THR A 34 -8.29 -3.98 -1.29
CA THR A 34 -9.39 -4.08 -0.33
C THR A 34 -9.14 -5.21 0.66
N CYS A 35 -9.61 -5.04 1.90
CA CYS A 35 -9.67 -6.16 2.84
C CYS A 35 -10.85 -7.08 2.48
N GLN A 36 -10.58 -8.38 2.32
CA GLN A 36 -11.59 -9.37 1.96
C GLN A 36 -12.73 -9.45 2.98
N SER A 37 -12.44 -9.26 4.28
CA SER A 37 -13.42 -9.45 5.34
C SER A 37 -14.38 -8.26 5.51
N CYS A 38 -13.92 -7.03 5.32
CA CYS A 38 -14.73 -5.83 5.55
C CYS A 38 -14.96 -4.97 4.31
N GLY A 39 -14.32 -5.29 3.18
CA GLY A 39 -14.44 -4.58 1.91
C GLY A 39 -13.80 -3.18 1.89
N LEU A 40 -13.20 -2.72 2.99
CA LEU A 40 -12.58 -1.39 3.05
C LEU A 40 -11.33 -1.35 2.18
N ALA A 41 -11.15 -0.22 1.47
CA ALA A 41 -9.91 0.08 0.76
C ALA A 41 -8.77 0.28 1.77
N VAL A 42 -7.70 -0.49 1.60
CA VAL A 42 -6.51 -0.49 2.48
C VAL A 42 -5.27 0.01 1.76
N GLY A 43 -5.29 0.13 0.43
CA GLY A 43 -4.12 0.53 -0.35
C GLY A 43 -4.32 0.46 -1.86
N PHE A 44 -3.21 0.32 -2.58
CA PHE A 44 -3.18 0.16 -4.03
C PHE A 44 -1.93 -0.57 -4.53
N ILE A 45 -1.97 -1.04 -5.78
CA ILE A 45 -0.80 -1.48 -6.56
C ILE A 45 -0.69 -0.59 -7.79
N LEU A 46 0.47 0.04 -7.99
CA LEU A 46 0.71 0.83 -9.20
C LEU A 46 0.94 -0.10 -10.40
N TYR A 47 0.14 0.10 -11.45
CA TYR A 47 0.31 -0.50 -12.77
C TYR A 47 1.24 0.37 -13.63
N SER A 48 0.96 1.66 -13.71
CA SER A 48 1.81 2.65 -14.37
C SER A 48 1.96 3.88 -13.48
N ALA A 49 3.11 4.54 -13.57
CA ALA A 49 3.43 5.68 -12.72
C ALA A 49 4.52 6.55 -13.37
N PRO A 50 4.55 7.87 -13.09
CA PRO A 50 5.68 8.75 -13.41
C PRO A 50 7.00 8.25 -12.82
N SER A 51 8.13 8.77 -13.32
CA SER A 51 9.49 8.37 -12.90
C SER A 51 9.67 8.32 -11.39
N ASP A 52 9.08 9.30 -10.70
CA ASP A 52 9.29 9.56 -9.28
C ASP A 52 8.56 8.53 -8.41
N LEU A 53 7.58 7.81 -8.98
CA LEU A 53 6.81 6.75 -8.32
C LEU A 53 7.02 5.38 -8.96
N ALA A 54 7.81 5.30 -10.04
CA ALA A 54 7.99 4.07 -10.80
C ALA A 54 8.62 2.93 -9.98
N TYR A 55 9.36 3.24 -8.91
CA TYR A 55 9.94 2.24 -8.02
C TYR A 55 8.91 1.52 -7.13
N LEU A 56 7.67 2.02 -7.05
CA LEU A 56 6.56 1.39 -6.31
C LEU A 56 5.72 0.45 -7.18
N ARG A 57 6.02 0.34 -8.48
CA ARG A 57 5.24 -0.48 -9.42
C ARG A 57 5.27 -1.95 -9.02
N GLY A 58 4.11 -2.58 -9.03
CA GLY A 58 3.95 -3.99 -8.64
C GLY A 58 4.11 -4.28 -7.14
N LEU A 59 4.31 -3.25 -6.31
CA LEU A 59 4.37 -3.40 -4.86
C LEU A 59 3.02 -3.07 -4.21
N PHE A 60 2.72 -3.75 -3.10
CA PHE A 60 1.53 -3.49 -2.31
C PHE A 60 1.75 -2.25 -1.43
N CYS A 61 1.06 -1.16 -1.76
CA CYS A 61 1.19 0.13 -1.08
C CYS A 61 -0.03 0.38 -0.20
N PHE A 62 0.17 0.35 1.12
CA PHE A 62 -0.90 0.49 2.10
C PHE A 62 -0.99 1.88 2.71
N PHE A 63 -2.23 2.33 2.95
CA PHE A 63 -2.55 3.53 3.70
C PHE A 63 -2.30 3.27 5.19
N LYS A 64 -1.47 4.12 5.81
CA LYS A 64 -1.03 3.93 7.20
C LYS A 64 -2.18 4.12 8.20
N ASP A 65 -3.17 4.92 7.85
CA ASP A 65 -4.41 5.16 8.60
C ASP A 65 -5.41 4.00 8.49
N ARG A 66 -5.15 3.01 7.63
CA ARG A 66 -6.06 1.87 7.38
C ARG A 66 -5.52 0.53 7.88
N ILE A 67 -4.33 0.50 8.46
CA ILE A 67 -3.68 -0.74 8.91
C ILE A 67 -3.10 -0.58 10.31
N LEU A 68 -3.21 -1.65 11.09
CA LEU A 68 -2.54 -1.84 12.38
C LEU A 68 -1.29 -2.70 12.18
N CYS A 69 -0.22 -2.38 12.92
CA CYS A 69 1.01 -3.16 12.94
C CYS A 69 1.15 -3.89 14.27
N TYR A 70 1.41 -5.19 14.20
CA TYR A 70 1.83 -5.96 15.36
C TYR A 70 3.36 -5.91 15.49
N VAL A 71 3.85 -5.28 16.55
CA VAL A 71 5.28 -5.13 16.82
C VAL A 71 5.76 -6.31 17.67
N LEU A 72 6.39 -7.31 17.03
CA LEU A 72 6.83 -8.55 17.69
C LEU A 72 7.69 -8.32 18.93
N LYS A 73 8.62 -7.36 18.87
CA LYS A 73 9.58 -7.08 19.95
C LYS A 73 8.88 -6.78 21.28
N ASN A 74 7.75 -6.08 21.23
CA ASN A 74 7.03 -5.61 22.41
C ASN A 74 5.64 -6.25 22.53
N GLN A 75 5.24 -7.09 21.58
CA GLN A 75 3.93 -7.75 21.51
C GLN A 75 2.74 -6.78 21.55
N MET A 76 2.90 -5.61 20.92
CA MET A 76 1.88 -4.57 20.91
C MET A 76 1.30 -4.37 19.51
N ILE A 77 0.02 -4.03 19.47
CA ILE A 77 -0.66 -3.55 18.26
C ILE A 77 -0.67 -2.04 18.32
N ILE A 78 -0.19 -1.39 17.25
CA ILE A 78 -0.10 0.06 17.13
C ILE A 78 -0.60 0.45 15.74
N GLU A 79 -1.15 1.66 15.59
CA GLU A 79 -1.48 2.17 14.26
C GLU A 79 -0.22 2.33 13.39
N ALA A 80 -0.31 1.97 12.11
CA ALA A 80 0.83 2.11 11.21
C ALA A 80 1.23 3.60 10.97
N SER A 81 0.31 4.53 11.24
CA SER A 81 0.50 5.98 11.25
C SER A 81 1.56 6.42 12.29
N GLU A 82 1.53 5.82 13.48
CA GLU A 82 2.44 6.10 14.60
C GLU A 82 3.80 5.40 14.43
N MET A 83 3.88 4.42 13.52
CA MET A 83 5.11 3.67 13.28
C MET A 83 6.06 4.39 12.32
N LYS A 84 7.32 4.52 12.74
CA LYS A 84 8.43 4.97 11.89
C LYS A 84 9.11 3.77 11.26
N PHE A 85 8.88 3.59 9.97
CA PHE A 85 9.62 2.61 9.17
C PHE A 85 10.90 3.25 8.66
N PRO A 86 12.05 2.55 8.70
CA PRO A 86 13.25 3.05 8.04
C PRO A 86 12.94 3.24 6.56
N ALA A 87 13.44 4.32 5.97
CA ALA A 87 13.39 4.49 4.53
C ALA A 87 14.32 3.44 3.92
N VAL A 88 13.75 2.34 3.45
CA VAL A 88 14.52 1.32 2.75
C VAL A 88 14.59 1.73 1.28
N THR A 89 15.79 1.95 0.77
CA THR A 89 16.00 2.08 -0.67
C THR A 89 15.72 0.72 -1.28
N LEU A 90 14.55 0.56 -1.92
CA LEU A 90 14.24 -0.62 -2.71
C LEU A 90 15.25 -0.66 -3.86
N LYS A 91 16.26 -1.52 -3.76
CA LYS A 91 17.22 -1.75 -4.83
C LYS A 91 16.45 -2.38 -6.00
N LYS A 92 16.51 -1.74 -7.16
CA LYS A 92 16.04 -2.31 -8.43
C LYS A 92 16.88 -3.52 -8.82
#